data_AF-A0A4W4G975-F1
#
_entry.id   AF-A0A4W4G975-F1
#
_cell.length_a   1.000
_cell.length_b   1.000
_cell.length_c   1.000
_cell.angle_alpha   90.00
_cell.angle_beta   90.00
_cell.angle_gamma   90.00
#
_symmetry.space_group_name_H-M   'P 1'
#
loop_
_entity.id
_entity.type
_entity.pdbx_description
1 polymer ?
#
loop_
_entity_poly.entity_id
_entity_poly.type
_entity_poly.pdbx_seq_one_letter_code
_entity_poly.pdbx_strand_id
1 'polypeptide(L)' 'MKNKSAKQKSKRKGSENAFGCDLTEHLHSSGQEVPQVLKTCAEFIEKYGIVDGIYRLSGITSNIQRLR' A
#
# COMPACT_ATOMS: atom_id res chain seq x y z
N MET A 1 -14.19 -8.68 37.99
CA MET A 1 -13.97 -8.49 36.55
C MET A 1 -14.44 -7.10 36.13
N LYS A 2 -13.57 -6.25 35.57
CA LYS A 2 -13.98 -5.02 34.86
C LYS A 2 -13.59 -5.19 33.39
N ASN A 3 -14.56 -5.50 32.54
CA ASN A 3 -14.37 -5.62 31.10
C ASN A 3 -14.10 -4.24 30.49
N LYS A 4 -12.88 -4.01 29.99
CA LYS A 4 -12.59 -2.88 29.10
C LYS A 4 -13.02 -3.25 27.69
N SER A 5 -14.23 -2.87 27.32
CA SER A 5 -14.63 -2.74 25.92
C SER A 5 -13.78 -1.63 25.28
N ALA A 6 -12.76 -2.03 24.52
CA ALA A 6 -11.99 -1.13 23.69
C ALA A 6 -12.90 -0.61 22.57
N LYS A 7 -13.49 0.56 22.83
CA LYS A 7 -14.28 1.37 21.90
C LYS A 7 -13.48 1.53 20.60
N GLN A 8 -13.82 0.75 19.57
CA GLN A 8 -13.32 0.94 18.21
C GLN A 8 -13.68 2.37 17.80
N LYS A 9 -12.70 3.27 17.88
CA LYS A 9 -12.80 4.60 17.31
C LYS A 9 -12.85 4.41 15.80
N SER A 10 -14.04 4.61 15.23
CA SER A 10 -14.25 4.87 13.81
C SER A 10 -13.20 5.87 13.32
N LYS A 11 -12.14 5.37 12.69
CA LYS A 11 -11.07 6.19 12.16
C LYS A 11 -11.56 6.78 10.85
N ARG A 12 -11.37 8.09 10.74
CA ARG A 12 -11.87 8.97 9.69
C ARG A 12 -11.57 8.39 8.29
N LYS A 13 -12.55 8.53 7.41
CA LYS A 13 -12.47 8.37 5.95
C LYS A 13 -11.35 9.26 5.40
N GLY A 14 -10.13 8.72 5.32
CA GLY A 14 -8.93 9.45 4.93
C GLY A 14 -7.77 8.47 4.83
N SER A 15 -7.45 8.09 3.58
CA SER A 15 -6.46 7.10 3.14
C SER A 15 -6.52 5.77 3.88
N GLU A 16 -7.15 4.78 3.26
CA GLU A 16 -6.86 3.37 3.52
C GLU A 16 -5.33 3.21 3.49
N ASN A 17 -4.71 2.89 4.63
CA ASN A 17 -3.26 2.72 4.68
C ASN A 17 -2.88 1.57 3.74
N ALA A 18 -2.33 1.89 2.57
CA ALA A 18 -1.96 0.89 1.57
C ALA A 18 -0.74 0.05 1.97
N PHE A 19 0.00 0.47 3.00
CA PHE A 19 1.20 -0.20 3.50
C PHE A 19 1.05 -0.62 4.96
N GLY A 20 1.55 -1.82 5.28
CA GLY A 20 1.60 -2.35 6.64
C GLY A 20 0.24 -2.80 7.20
N CYS A 21 -0.75 -3.00 6.34
CA CYS A 21 -2.05 -3.58 6.67
C CYS A 21 -2.17 -5.02 6.15
N ASP A 22 -3.18 -5.75 6.62
CA ASP A 22 -3.50 -7.07 6.08
C ASP A 22 -4.06 -6.95 4.66
N LEU A 23 -3.58 -7.81 3.76
CA LEU A 23 -3.98 -7.78 2.36
C LEU A 23 -5.47 -8.11 2.17
N THR A 24 -5.99 -9.09 2.90
CA THR A 24 -7.39 -9.53 2.78
C THR A 24 -8.33 -8.42 3.24
N GLU A 25 -8.01 -7.79 4.37
CA GLU A 25 -8.76 -6.63 4.86
C GLU A 25 -8.74 -5.48 3.84
N HIS A 26 -7.57 -5.18 3.26
CA HIS A 26 -7.40 -4.10 2.29
C HIS A 26 -8.15 -4.34 0.98
N LEU A 27 -8.18 -5.57 0.48
CA LEU A 27 -8.94 -5.93 -0.73
C LEU A 27 -10.45 -5.90 -0.46
N HIS A 28 -10.89 -6.40 0.70
CA HIS A 28 -12.30 -6.34 1.11
C HIS A 28 -12.78 -4.90 1.32
N SER A 29 -11.97 -4.03 1.92
CA SER A 29 -12.35 -2.63 2.18
C SER A 29 -12.33 -1.78 0.91
N SER A 30 -11.38 -2.02 0.00
CA SER A 30 -11.28 -1.31 -1.28
C SER A 30 -12.20 -1.85 -2.37
N GLY A 31 -12.70 -3.08 -2.24
CA GLY A 31 -13.49 -3.77 -3.27
C GLY A 31 -12.70 -4.07 -4.55
N GLN A 32 -11.38 -4.07 -4.47
CA GLN A 32 -10.49 -4.36 -5.60
C GLN A 32 -9.92 -5.78 -5.49
N GLU A 33 -9.67 -6.44 -6.63
CA GLU A 33 -9.00 -7.75 -6.67
C GLU A 33 -7.48 -7.66 -6.49
N VAL A 34 -6.90 -6.50 -6.80
CA VAL A 34 -5.46 -6.22 -6.68
C VAL A 34 -5.31 -4.81 -6.11
N PRO A 35 -4.41 -4.57 -5.13
CA PRO A 35 -4.22 -3.26 -4.54
C PRO A 35 -3.82 -2.22 -5.60
N GLN A 36 -4.42 -1.04 -5.53
CA GLN A 36 -4.16 0.04 -6.49
C GLN A 36 -2.67 0.39 -6.60
N VAL A 37 -1.93 0.36 -5.50
CA VAL A 37 -0.47 0.63 -5.48
C VAL A 37 0.29 -0.34 -6.38
N LEU A 38 -0.10 -1.62 -6.42
CA LEU A 38 0.56 -2.61 -7.26
C LEU A 38 0.24 -2.37 -8.74
N LYS A 39 -1.02 -2.05 -9.07
CA LYS A 39 -1.42 -1.74 -10.45
C LYS A 39 -0.66 -0.53 -10.99
N THR A 40 -0.71 0.59 -10.26
CA THR A 40 -0.07 1.83 -10.68
C THR A 40 1.45 1.67 -10.82
N CYS A 41 2.10 0.99 -9.87
CA CYS A 41 3.53 0.75 -9.95
C CYS A 41 3.90 -0.17 -11.12
N ALA A 42 3.14 -1.25 -11.35
CA ALA A 42 3.37 -2.16 -12.47
C ALA A 42 3.24 -1.43 -13.82
N GLU A 43 2.14 -0.71 -14.05
CA GLU A 43 1.91 0.06 -15.27
C GLU A 43 3.03 1.08 -15.53
N PHE A 44 3.51 1.76 -14.48
CA PHE A 44 4.61 2.71 -14.61
C PHE A 44 5.92 2.02 -14.98
N ILE A 45 6.23 0.89 -14.36
CA ILE A 45 7.46 0.13 -14.63
C ILE A 45 7.42 -0.48 -16.03
N GLU A 46 6.30 -1.03 -16.47
CA GLU A 46 6.13 -1.56 -17.82
C GLU A 46 6.34 -0.47 -18.88
N LYS A 47 5.89 0.75 -18.60
CA LYS A 47 6.02 1.87 -19.53
C LYS A 47 7.41 2.51 -19.55
N TYR A 48 8.07 2.63 -18.39
CA TYR A 48 9.29 3.45 -18.26
C TYR A 48 10.49 2.75 -17.64
N GLY A 49 10.27 1.61 -16.99
CA GLY A 49 11.24 0.95 -16.11
C GLY A 49 11.91 -0.29 -16.67
N ILE A 50 11.59 -0.70 -17.90
CA ILE A 50 12.24 -1.85 -18.56
C ILE A 50 13.66 -1.46 -18.99
N VAL A 51 14.60 -1.64 -18.06
CA VAL A 51 16.03 -1.33 -18.20
C VAL A 51 16.89 -2.44 -17.60
N ASP A 52 18.18 -2.45 -17.91
CA ASP A 52 19.12 -3.40 -17.33
C ASP A 52 19.17 -3.28 -15.80
N GLY A 53 19.01 -4.42 -15.12
CA GLY A 53 19.01 -4.45 -13.66
C GLY A 53 17.74 -3.92 -13.00
N ILE A 54 16.62 -3.84 -13.72
CA ILE A 54 15.28 -3.63 -13.15
C ILE A 54 15.06 -4.53 -11.93
N TYR A 55 14.46 -3.97 -10.86
CA TYR A 55 14.28 -4.58 -9.53
C TYR A 55 15.56 -4.93 -8.74
N ARG A 56 16.73 -4.99 -9.38
CA ARG A 56 18.03 -5.21 -8.72
C ARG A 56 18.70 -3.91 -8.28
N LEU A 57 18.65 -2.89 -9.13
CA LEU A 57 19.22 -1.57 -8.84
C LEU A 57 18.24 -0.74 -8.00
N SER A 58 18.71 -0.29 -6.84
CA SER A 58 17.90 0.52 -5.92
C SER A 58 17.89 1.99 -6.34
N GLY A 59 16.70 2.60 -6.29
CA GLY A 59 16.55 4.04 -6.34
C GLY A 59 17.01 4.73 -5.05
N ILE A 60 16.91 6.06 -5.02
CA ILE A 60 17.28 6.88 -3.86
C ILE A 60 16.29 6.62 -2.70
N THR A 61 16.79 6.19 -1.55
CA THR A 61 15.98 5.82 -0.38
C THR A 61 15.00 6.92 0.06
N SER A 62 15.42 8.18 0.08
CA SER A 62 14.55 9.30 0.47
C SER A 62 13.38 9.51 -0.50
N ASN A 63 13.57 9.26 -1.79
CA ASN A 63 12.48 9.31 -2.77
C ASN A 63 11.47 8.18 -2.53
N ILE A 64 11.96 6.97 -2.24
CA ILE A 64 11.12 5.80 -1.96
C ILE A 64 10.26 6.05 -0.71
N GLN A 65 10.84 6.57 0.37
CA GLN A 65 10.09 6.87 1.60
C GLN A 65 9.02 7.95 1.41
N ARG A 66 9.25 8.91 0.50
CA ARG A 66 8.25 9.94 0.17
C ARG A 66 7.09 9.42 -0.69
N LEU A 67 7.31 8.35 -1.46
CA LEU A 67 6.28 7.72 -2.31
C LEU A 67 5.41 6.71 -1.54
N ARG A 68 5.87 6.26 -0.37
CA ARG A 68 5.18 5.31 0.52
C ARG A 68 4.23 6.05 1.46
#